data_AF-A0A850APC5-F1
#
_entry.id   AF-A0A850APC5-F1
#
_cell.length_a   1.000
_cell.length_b   1.000
_cell.length_c   1.000
_cell.angle_alpha   90.00
_cell.angle_beta   90.00
_cell.angle_gamma   90.00
#
_symmetry.space_group_name_H-M   'P 1'
#
loop_
_entity.id
_entity.type
_entity.pdbx_description
1 polymer ?
#
loop_
_entity_poly.entity_id
_entity_poly.type
_entity_poly.pdbx_seq_one_letter_code
_entity_poly.pdbx_strand_id
1 'polypeptide(L)'
;MAKRFGGLKKISKRLSDYKFRRLEEIDLSFSEEELFDRSMEKTPSLLFLGYYSREGIELALQKYGVYERFRELGFGNLQLVMDTRDPYRQRLAIYSVIEGLNARLLLSEIVVRRKFVKFAPPFSSPVAGQSYEMLFIEWLCMQDPRKKFTLERPRLPGQEYPGLGGGKIALHLISMACRRLRLAGVISVPEYFHNAQMYSRAFMFIDPDSEGKRRAIWRDLMDGLNLANVSWAIERGCVYENGKPFKWFIDDQMIPLQRDLKAYFTSSAYLSRVREAEAQYLYTLDEKRWEKQRKQLPAE
;
A
#
# COMPACT_ATOMS: atom_id res chain seq x y z
N MET A 1 1.73 22.34 10.38
CA MET A 1 1.84 20.97 9.82
C MET A 1 3.09 20.72 8.94
N ALA A 2 3.60 21.70 8.17
CA ALA A 2 4.84 21.54 7.38
C ALA A 2 6.11 21.23 8.22
N LYS A 3 6.18 21.71 9.48
CA LYS A 3 7.32 21.49 10.39
C LYS A 3 7.58 20.01 10.73
N ARG A 4 6.55 19.15 10.78
CA ARG A 4 6.67 17.72 11.16
C ARG A 4 7.25 16.84 10.03
N PHE A 5 6.94 17.16 8.77
CA PHE A 5 7.49 16.48 7.59
C PHE A 5 8.92 16.91 7.25
N GLY A 6 9.33 18.12 7.63
CA GLY A 6 10.71 18.59 7.49
C GLY A 6 11.70 17.79 8.35
N GLY A 7 11.27 17.34 9.54
CA GLY A 7 12.08 16.48 10.42
C GLY A 7 12.33 15.09 9.84
N LEU A 8 11.30 14.46 9.25
CA LEU A 8 11.41 13.13 8.63
C LEU A 8 12.37 13.12 7.42
N LYS A 9 12.35 14.16 6.58
CA LYS A 9 13.34 14.34 5.50
C LYS A 9 14.78 14.54 6.01
N LYS A 10 14.96 15.18 7.18
CA LYS A 10 16.29 15.36 7.80
C LYS A 10 16.82 14.05 8.40
N ILE A 11 15.97 13.21 8.97
CA ILE A 11 16.33 11.88 9.50
C ILE A 11 16.77 10.94 8.37
N SER A 12 16.03 10.96 7.25
CA SER A 12 16.35 10.22 6.02
C SER A 12 17.77 10.46 5.49
N LYS A 13 18.22 11.72 5.50
CA LYS A 13 19.56 12.12 5.07
C LYS A 13 20.68 11.75 6.07
N ARG A 14 20.35 11.52 7.34
CA ARG A 14 21.33 11.24 8.42
C ARG A 14 21.55 9.74 8.67
N LEU A 15 20.65 8.87 8.21
CA LEU A 15 20.90 7.43 8.21
C LEU A 15 21.77 7.08 7.00
N SER A 16 23.07 6.90 7.24
CA SER A 16 24.06 6.50 6.24
C SER A 16 23.76 5.09 5.71
N ASP A 17 24.02 4.86 4.42
CA ASP A 17 23.72 3.59 3.73
C ASP A 17 24.33 2.36 4.43
N TYR A 18 25.49 2.54 5.07
CA TYR A 18 26.16 1.53 5.88
C TYR A 18 25.29 0.95 7.01
N LYS A 19 24.47 1.77 7.68
CA LYS A 19 23.66 1.30 8.83
C LYS A 19 22.46 0.45 8.43
N PHE A 20 22.02 0.52 7.18
CA PHE A 20 20.92 -0.29 6.66
C PHE A 20 21.36 -1.62 6.07
N ARG A 21 22.65 -1.75 5.75
CA ARG A 21 23.26 -2.95 5.17
C ARG A 21 23.97 -3.83 6.19
N ARG A 22 24.17 -3.36 7.43
CA ARG A 22 24.94 -4.08 8.43
C ARG A 22 24.22 -5.39 8.77
N LEU A 23 24.76 -6.48 8.24
CA LEU A 23 24.70 -7.81 8.80
C LEU A 23 25.83 -7.82 9.84
N GLU A 24 25.57 -8.12 11.11
CA GLU A 24 26.69 -8.42 12.01
C GLU A 24 27.45 -9.61 11.44
N GLU A 25 28.79 -9.53 11.43
CA GLU A 25 29.75 -10.44 10.79
C GLU A 25 29.21 -11.86 10.61
N ILE A 26 28.61 -12.10 9.44
CA ILE A 26 28.40 -13.46 8.96
C ILE A 26 29.73 -13.83 8.36
N ASP A 27 30.33 -14.89 8.89
CA ASP A 27 31.47 -15.54 8.26
C ASP A 27 31.06 -15.93 6.84
N LEU A 28 31.52 -15.15 5.85
CA LEU A 28 31.28 -15.38 4.43
C LEU A 28 32.31 -16.39 3.89
N SER A 29 32.74 -17.35 4.72
CA SER A 29 33.59 -18.47 4.32
C SER A 29 32.77 -19.47 3.51
N PHE A 30 32.45 -19.10 2.27
CA PHE A 30 31.96 -20.08 1.31
C PHE A 30 33.13 -21.00 0.93
N SER A 31 32.96 -22.30 1.06
CA SER A 31 33.91 -23.25 0.49
C SER A 31 33.84 -23.19 -1.04
N GLU A 32 34.92 -23.50 -1.74
CA GLU A 32 34.88 -23.58 -3.22
C GLU A 32 33.81 -24.60 -3.69
N GLU A 33 33.53 -25.61 -2.88
CA GLU A 33 32.50 -26.63 -3.17
C GLU A 33 31.07 -26.05 -3.15
N GLU A 34 30.75 -25.10 -2.27
CA GLU A 34 29.43 -24.41 -2.23
C GLU A 34 29.21 -23.46 -3.42
N LEU A 35 30.29 -22.94 -4.02
CA LEU A 35 30.25 -22.10 -5.22
C LEU A 35 29.95 -22.89 -6.50
N PHE A 36 30.26 -24.19 -6.52
CA PHE A 36 30.08 -25.07 -7.69
C PHE A 36 28.90 -26.04 -7.56
N ASP A 37 28.22 -26.08 -6.41
CA ASP A 37 27.02 -26.89 -6.26
C ASP A 37 25.86 -26.31 -7.09
N ARG A 38 25.51 -27.01 -8.17
CA ARG A 38 24.39 -26.66 -9.06
C ARG A 38 23.03 -27.04 -8.46
N SER A 39 22.98 -27.55 -7.23
CA SER A 39 21.76 -27.76 -6.45
C SER A 39 21.42 -26.52 -5.60
N MET A 40 21.38 -25.34 -6.23
CA MET A 40 20.90 -24.11 -5.58
C MET A 40 19.40 -24.20 -5.25
N GLU A 41 19.04 -24.95 -4.21
CA GLU A 41 17.93 -24.56 -3.36
C GLU A 41 18.22 -23.13 -2.93
N LYS A 42 17.42 -22.18 -3.44
CA LYS A 42 17.60 -20.74 -3.25
C LYS A 42 17.86 -20.43 -1.78
N THR A 43 19.12 -20.21 -1.40
CA THR A 43 19.44 -19.72 -0.07
C THR A 43 18.67 -18.42 0.13
N PRO A 44 17.81 -18.31 1.16
CA PRO A 44 17.04 -17.11 1.39
C PRO A 44 17.98 -15.91 1.50
N SER A 45 17.74 -14.86 0.71
CA SER A 45 18.54 -13.64 0.86
C SER A 45 18.32 -13.09 2.27
N LEU A 46 19.38 -12.86 3.04
CA LEU A 46 19.26 -12.25 4.36
C LEU A 46 18.82 -10.78 4.31
N LEU A 47 18.70 -10.22 3.11
CA LEU A 47 18.34 -8.83 2.87
C LEU A 47 16.95 -8.70 2.25
N PHE A 48 16.11 -7.91 2.90
CA PHE A 48 14.86 -7.45 2.32
C PHE A 48 15.12 -6.48 1.17
N LEU A 49 14.44 -6.73 0.06
CA LEU A 49 14.60 -6.12 -1.25
C LEU A 49 16.05 -6.13 -1.73
N GLY A 50 16.87 -7.09 -1.30
CA GLY A 50 18.30 -7.17 -1.62
C GLY A 50 19.13 -6.00 -1.11
N TYR A 51 18.63 -5.26 -0.11
CA TYR A 51 19.30 -4.05 0.40
C TYR A 51 19.24 -3.90 1.92
N TYR A 52 18.10 -4.20 2.53
CA TYR A 52 17.86 -3.91 3.94
C TYR A 52 18.09 -5.15 4.81
N SER A 53 19.03 -5.09 5.75
CA SER A 53 19.11 -6.09 6.82
C SER A 53 17.95 -5.92 7.81
N ARG A 54 17.68 -6.94 8.62
CA ARG A 54 16.63 -6.90 9.64
C ARG A 54 16.89 -5.75 10.62
N GLU A 55 18.12 -5.63 11.10
CA GLU A 55 18.59 -4.62 12.04
C GLU A 55 18.47 -3.22 11.43
N GLY A 56 18.75 -3.11 10.13
CA GLY A 56 18.55 -1.88 9.36
C GLY A 56 17.08 -1.44 9.34
N ILE A 57 16.16 -2.38 9.17
CA ILE A 57 14.71 -2.11 9.21
C ILE A 57 14.27 -1.73 10.62
N GLU A 58 14.70 -2.46 11.65
CA GLU A 58 14.38 -2.15 13.05
C GLU A 58 14.84 -0.74 13.42
N LEU A 59 16.08 -0.38 13.07
CA LEU A 59 16.61 0.96 13.27
C LEU A 59 15.78 2.01 12.53
N ALA A 60 15.33 1.73 11.30
CA ALA A 60 14.45 2.62 10.56
C ALA A 60 13.14 2.84 11.33
N LEU A 61 12.45 1.76 11.68
CA LEU A 61 11.15 1.79 12.37
C LEU A 61 11.24 2.56 13.69
N GLN A 62 12.31 2.35 14.46
CA GLN A 62 12.58 3.12 15.68
C GLN A 62 12.80 4.61 15.40
N LYS A 63 13.69 4.96 14.45
CA LYS A 63 13.99 6.36 14.14
C LYS A 63 12.79 7.14 13.59
N TYR A 64 11.88 6.44 12.92
CA TYR A 64 10.66 7.02 12.37
C TYR A 64 9.47 7.04 13.34
N GLY A 65 9.66 6.60 14.60
CA GLY A 65 8.63 6.66 15.62
C GLY A 65 7.58 5.56 15.54
N VAL A 66 7.82 4.50 14.76
CA VAL A 66 6.81 3.44 14.53
C VAL A 66 6.62 2.60 15.79
N TYR A 67 7.71 2.18 16.43
CA TYR A 67 7.62 1.40 17.68
C TYR A 67 7.12 2.25 18.85
N GLU A 68 7.51 3.52 18.92
CA GLU A 68 6.98 4.49 19.88
C GLU A 68 5.47 4.60 19.74
N ARG A 69 4.97 4.71 18.51
CA ARG A 69 3.54 4.77 18.24
C ARG A 69 2.80 3.51 18.69
N PHE A 70 3.37 2.32 18.48
CA PHE A 70 2.79 1.08 18.98
C PHE A 70 2.74 1.04 20.51
N ARG A 71 3.81 1.49 21.18
CA ARG A 71 3.85 1.58 22.65
C ARG A 71 2.84 2.58 23.20
N GLU A 72 2.67 3.74 22.57
CA GLU A 72 1.61 4.72 22.93
C GLU A 72 0.20 4.13 22.81
N LEU A 73 0.00 3.21 21.87
CA LEU A 73 -1.26 2.47 21.71
C LEU A 73 -1.37 1.29 22.69
N GLY A 74 -0.41 1.13 23.60
CA GLY A 74 -0.40 0.08 24.62
C GLY A 74 0.02 -1.29 24.10
N PHE A 75 0.74 -1.38 22.97
CA PHE A 75 1.34 -2.63 22.53
C PHE A 75 2.75 -2.78 23.11
N GLY A 76 2.99 -3.92 23.78
CA GLY A 76 4.29 -4.32 24.31
C GLY A 76 4.91 -5.46 23.49
N ASN A 77 6.15 -5.83 23.84
CA ASN A 77 6.92 -6.94 23.25
C ASN A 77 6.73 -7.05 21.72
N LEU A 78 7.26 -6.05 21.01
CA LEU A 78 7.09 -5.92 19.57
C LEU A 78 8.12 -6.76 18.83
N GLN A 79 7.66 -7.66 17.97
CA GLN A 79 8.51 -8.56 17.19
C GLN A 79 8.41 -8.23 15.69
N LEU A 80 9.53 -7.84 15.08
CA LEU A 80 9.64 -7.74 13.62
C LEU A 80 9.94 -9.12 13.03
N VAL A 81 9.10 -9.62 12.14
CA VAL A 81 9.34 -10.83 11.35
C VAL A 81 9.64 -10.41 9.92
N MET A 82 10.75 -10.92 9.37
CA MET A 82 11.17 -10.70 8.00
C MET A 82 11.26 -12.04 7.30
N ASP A 83 10.60 -12.15 6.15
CA ASP A 83 10.61 -13.35 5.32
C ASP A 83 11.01 -12.97 3.88
N THR A 84 12.14 -13.50 3.47
CA THR A 84 12.82 -13.21 2.21
C THR A 84 13.12 -14.50 1.42
N ARG A 85 12.51 -15.62 1.83
CA ARG A 85 12.70 -16.94 1.19
C ARG A 85 12.28 -16.94 -0.27
N ASP A 86 11.21 -16.22 -0.60
CA ASP A 86 10.84 -15.94 -1.98
C ASP A 86 11.36 -14.55 -2.41
N PRO A 87 12.38 -14.48 -3.29
CA PRO A 87 12.90 -13.19 -3.77
C PRO A 87 11.89 -12.40 -4.61
N TYR A 88 10.85 -13.06 -5.13
CA TYR A 88 9.76 -12.45 -5.87
C TYR A 88 8.55 -12.15 -5.01
N ARG A 89 8.58 -12.46 -3.71
CA ARG A 89 7.49 -12.16 -2.78
C ARG A 89 8.02 -12.11 -1.35
N GLN A 90 8.42 -10.92 -0.93
CA GLN A 90 9.03 -10.71 0.38
C GLN A 90 8.05 -10.07 1.35
N ARG A 91 8.18 -10.41 2.63
CA ARG A 91 7.23 -10.03 3.67
C ARG A 91 7.92 -9.43 4.89
N LEU A 92 7.34 -8.35 5.41
CA LEU A 92 7.65 -7.82 6.73
C LEU A 92 6.36 -7.78 7.55
N ALA A 93 6.44 -8.22 8.80
CA ALA A 93 5.32 -8.15 9.73
C ALA A 93 5.78 -7.72 11.12
N ILE A 94 4.96 -6.93 11.81
CA ILE A 94 5.17 -6.53 13.19
C ILE A 94 4.06 -7.14 14.03
N TYR A 95 4.45 -7.90 15.03
CA TYR A 95 3.58 -8.50 16.02
C TYR A 95 3.74 -7.83 17.38
N SER A 96 2.70 -7.84 18.20
CA SER A 96 2.82 -7.69 19.65
C SER A 96 2.62 -9.06 20.29
N VAL A 97 3.62 -9.50 21.04
CA VAL A 97 3.58 -10.77 21.77
C VAL A 97 2.94 -10.54 23.13
N ILE A 98 1.96 -11.36 23.48
CA ILE A 98 1.34 -11.34 24.80
C ILE A 98 1.95 -12.47 25.62
N GLU A 99 2.84 -12.12 26.54
CA GLU A 99 3.48 -13.05 27.46
C GLU A 99 2.42 -13.73 28.35
N GLY A 100 2.61 -15.02 28.62
CA GLY A 100 1.67 -15.84 29.39
C GLY A 100 0.49 -16.41 28.61
N LEU A 101 0.16 -15.87 27.42
CA LEU A 101 -0.93 -16.38 26.58
C LEU A 101 -0.44 -17.15 25.33
N ASN A 102 0.87 -17.23 25.09
CA ASN A 102 1.47 -17.79 23.87
C ASN A 102 0.80 -17.25 22.58
N ALA A 103 0.31 -16.01 22.62
CA ALA A 103 -0.43 -15.37 21.53
C ALA A 103 0.37 -14.22 20.92
N ARG A 104 0.20 -14.03 19.60
CA ARG A 104 0.79 -12.91 18.85
C ARG A 104 -0.29 -12.16 18.10
N LEU A 105 -0.36 -10.84 18.31
CA LEU A 105 -1.27 -9.97 17.59
C LEU A 105 -0.55 -9.38 16.38
N LEU A 106 -1.04 -9.65 15.16
CA LEU A 106 -0.52 -9.03 13.96
C LEU A 106 -0.96 -7.56 13.90
N LEU A 107 0.01 -6.64 13.99
CA LEU A 107 -0.26 -5.21 14.01
C LEU A 107 -0.08 -4.57 12.64
N SER A 108 0.96 -4.97 11.92
CA SER A 108 1.23 -4.47 10.57
C SER A 108 1.90 -5.54 9.74
N GLU A 109 1.54 -5.58 8.47
CA GLU A 109 2.12 -6.48 7.48
C GLU A 109 2.26 -5.78 6.15
N ILE A 110 3.35 -6.05 5.45
CA ILE A 110 3.52 -5.66 4.07
C ILE A 110 4.12 -6.84 3.30
N VAL A 111 3.54 -7.13 2.13
CA VAL A 111 4.07 -8.08 1.16
C VAL A 111 4.37 -7.31 -0.11
N VAL A 112 5.62 -7.41 -0.56
CA VAL A 112 6.13 -6.64 -1.70
C VAL A 112 7.01 -7.47 -2.61
N ARG A 113 7.15 -6.96 -3.83
CA ARG A 113 8.16 -7.42 -4.78
C ARG A 113 8.60 -6.33 -5.71
N ARG A 114 9.75 -6.50 -6.33
CA ARG A 114 10.16 -5.66 -7.46
C ARG A 114 9.49 -6.18 -8.73
N LYS A 115 8.96 -5.27 -9.55
CA LYS A 115 8.26 -5.60 -10.80
C LYS A 115 8.62 -4.57 -11.86
N PHE A 116 8.97 -5.03 -13.06
CA PHE A 116 9.03 -4.16 -14.23
C PHE A 116 7.61 -3.94 -14.76
N VAL A 117 7.24 -2.68 -14.97
CA VAL A 117 5.94 -2.27 -15.50
C VAL A 117 6.17 -1.55 -16.81
N LYS A 118 5.60 -2.10 -17.89
CA LYS A 118 5.61 -1.47 -19.21
C LYS A 118 4.46 -0.48 -19.29
N PHE A 119 4.76 0.77 -19.61
CA PHE A 119 3.76 1.82 -19.75
C PHE A 119 3.24 1.89 -21.17
N ALA A 120 1.92 1.78 -21.32
CA ALA A 120 1.23 1.87 -22.61
C ALA A 120 -0.05 2.70 -22.46
N PRO A 121 0.06 4.02 -22.19
CA PRO A 121 -1.11 4.87 -22.04
C PRO A 121 -1.92 4.96 -23.34
N PRO A 122 -3.24 5.23 -23.29
CA PRO A 122 -4.13 5.30 -24.46
C PRO A 122 -3.99 6.62 -25.25
N PHE A 123 -2.82 7.26 -25.16
CA PHE A 123 -2.49 8.51 -25.84
C PHE A 123 -0.97 8.64 -25.97
N SER A 124 -0.53 9.47 -26.92
CA SER A 124 0.89 9.73 -27.13
C SER A 124 1.50 10.36 -25.88
N SER A 125 2.56 9.74 -25.36
CA SER A 125 3.25 10.19 -24.17
C SER A 125 4.73 9.77 -24.20
N PRO A 126 5.67 10.58 -23.68
CA PRO A 126 7.08 10.19 -23.59
C PRO A 126 7.34 8.89 -22.82
N VAL A 127 6.42 8.49 -21.92
CA VAL A 127 6.54 7.25 -21.15
C VAL A 127 5.99 6.03 -21.90
N ALA A 128 5.36 6.20 -23.06
CA ALA A 128 4.78 5.11 -23.83
C ALA A 128 5.86 4.15 -24.36
N GLY A 129 5.63 2.86 -24.20
CA GLY A 129 6.56 1.79 -24.55
C GLY A 129 7.71 1.59 -23.57
N GLN A 130 7.92 2.51 -22.61
CA GLN A 130 9.00 2.44 -21.62
C GLN A 130 8.67 1.43 -20.53
N SER A 131 9.71 0.78 -19.99
CA SER A 131 9.60 -0.16 -18.87
C SER A 131 10.31 0.41 -17.65
N TYR A 132 9.64 0.34 -16.50
CA TYR A 132 10.13 0.92 -15.26
C TYR A 132 10.14 -0.12 -14.14
N GLU A 133 11.23 -0.20 -13.38
CA GLU A 133 11.29 -1.02 -12.18
C GLU A 133 10.55 -0.33 -11.02
N MET A 134 9.56 -1.02 -10.46
CA MET A 134 8.65 -0.52 -9.43
C MET A 134 8.70 -1.42 -8.20
N LEU A 135 8.36 -0.85 -7.03
CA LEU A 135 7.96 -1.65 -5.88
C LEU A 135 6.46 -1.93 -5.97
N PHE A 136 6.10 -3.19 -6.16
CA PHE A 136 4.71 -3.65 -6.12
C PHE A 136 4.33 -4.02 -4.70
N ILE A 137 3.27 -3.39 -4.18
CA ILE A 137 2.64 -3.76 -2.90
C ILE A 137 1.51 -4.73 -3.22
N GLU A 138 1.72 -6.00 -2.87
CA GLU A 138 0.69 -7.04 -2.98
C GLU A 138 -0.29 -6.97 -1.83
N TRP A 139 0.21 -6.65 -0.63
CA TRP A 139 -0.57 -6.60 0.58
C TRP A 139 0.00 -5.55 1.53
N LEU A 140 -0.89 -4.78 2.15
CA LEU A 140 -0.55 -3.84 3.21
C LEU A 140 -1.67 -3.82 4.24
N CYS A 141 -1.37 -4.32 5.44
CA CYS A 141 -2.29 -4.34 6.55
C CYS A 141 -1.72 -3.58 7.76
N MET A 142 -2.58 -2.84 8.46
CA MET A 142 -2.28 -2.15 9.71
C MET A 142 -3.53 -2.14 10.58
N GLN A 143 -3.56 -2.97 11.61
CA GLN A 143 -4.78 -3.30 12.35
C GLN A 143 -4.56 -3.40 13.86
N ASP A 144 -5.61 -3.16 14.64
CA ASP A 144 -5.63 -3.34 16.09
C ASP A 144 -6.60 -4.47 16.46
N PRO A 145 -6.12 -5.71 16.61
CA PRO A 145 -6.98 -6.86 16.90
C PRO A 145 -7.71 -6.79 18.24
N ARG A 146 -7.37 -5.83 19.11
CA ARG A 146 -8.00 -5.65 20.42
C ARG A 146 -9.23 -4.74 20.36
N LYS A 147 -9.43 -4.03 19.25
CA LYS A 147 -10.53 -3.07 19.09
C LYS A 147 -11.71 -3.69 18.35
N LYS A 148 -12.88 -3.11 18.61
CA LYS A 148 -14.12 -3.36 17.87
C LYS A 148 -14.38 -2.21 16.91
N PHE A 149 -15.19 -2.44 15.88
CA PHE A 149 -15.61 -1.35 15.02
C PHE A 149 -16.60 -0.46 15.79
N THR A 150 -16.80 0.77 15.30
CA THR A 150 -17.74 1.72 15.89
C THR A 150 -18.48 2.45 14.78
N LEU A 151 -19.56 3.15 15.10
CA LEU A 151 -20.29 4.00 14.15
C LEU A 151 -19.37 5.01 13.43
N GLU A 152 -18.36 5.55 14.13
CA GLU A 152 -17.40 6.51 13.59
C GLU A 152 -16.27 5.84 12.78
N ARG A 153 -16.02 4.55 13.03
CA ARG A 153 -15.02 3.72 12.36
C ARG A 153 -15.62 2.37 11.99
N PRO A 154 -16.61 2.36 11.09
CA PRO A 154 -17.29 1.15 10.71
C PRO A 154 -16.32 0.25 9.93
N ARG A 155 -16.63 -1.05 9.95
CA ARG A 155 -15.89 -2.04 9.17
C ARG A 155 -15.96 -1.72 7.69
N LEU A 156 -14.82 -1.76 6.99
CA LEU A 156 -14.77 -1.69 5.53
C LEU A 156 -14.75 -3.10 4.92
N PRO A 157 -15.13 -3.26 3.63
CA PRO A 157 -14.92 -4.53 2.93
C PRO A 157 -13.49 -5.05 3.08
N GLY A 158 -13.33 -6.35 3.32
CA GLY A 158 -12.03 -7.00 3.50
C GLY A 158 -11.32 -6.73 4.84
N GLN A 159 -11.81 -5.84 5.70
CA GLN A 159 -11.21 -5.64 7.03
C GLN A 159 -11.66 -6.72 8.01
N GLU A 160 -10.72 -7.27 8.77
CA GLU A 160 -11.02 -8.14 9.92
C GLU A 160 -11.07 -7.34 11.23
N TYR A 161 -10.18 -6.35 11.38
CA TYR A 161 -10.06 -5.53 12.58
C TYR A 161 -9.95 -4.03 12.24
N PRO A 162 -10.28 -3.13 13.20
CA PRO A 162 -10.12 -1.70 13.01
C PRO A 162 -8.68 -1.29 12.70
N GLY A 163 -8.53 -0.31 11.80
CA GLY A 163 -7.21 0.16 11.38
C GLY A 163 -6.48 1.00 12.46
N LEU A 164 -5.14 0.87 12.50
CA LEU A 164 -4.28 1.62 13.43
C LEU A 164 -4.07 3.11 13.07
N GLY A 165 -4.47 3.52 11.86
CA GLY A 165 -4.24 4.88 11.36
C GLY A 165 -2.78 5.18 10.96
N GLY A 166 -1.96 4.14 10.73
CA GLY A 166 -0.54 4.26 10.37
C GLY A 166 -0.23 4.50 8.88
N GLY A 167 -1.25 4.49 8.00
CA GLY A 167 -1.06 4.45 6.55
C GLY A 167 -0.18 5.55 5.97
N LYS A 168 -0.28 6.79 6.48
CA LYS A 168 0.57 7.90 6.02
C LYS A 168 2.04 7.68 6.34
N ILE A 169 2.36 7.11 7.51
CA ILE A 169 3.74 6.80 7.91
C ILE A 169 4.26 5.63 7.08
N ALA A 170 3.46 4.57 6.90
CA ALA A 170 3.81 3.43 6.07
C ALA A 170 4.16 3.86 4.64
N LEU A 171 3.27 4.60 3.96
CA LEU A 171 3.54 5.10 2.61
C LEU A 171 4.76 6.01 2.53
N HIS A 172 5.05 6.78 3.57
CA HIS A 172 6.26 7.60 3.64
C HIS A 172 7.53 6.74 3.66
N LEU A 173 7.56 5.71 4.52
CA LEU A 173 8.67 4.76 4.63
C LEU A 173 8.89 3.97 3.34
N ILE A 174 7.80 3.49 2.73
CA ILE A 174 7.82 2.78 1.45
C ILE A 174 8.37 3.69 0.35
N SER A 175 7.86 4.92 0.22
CA SER A 175 8.34 5.89 -0.78
C SER A 175 9.82 6.22 -0.58
N MET A 176 10.27 6.26 0.67
CA MET A 176 11.68 6.44 1.00
C MET A 176 12.54 5.24 0.59
N ALA A 177 12.05 4.03 0.84
CA ALA A 177 12.72 2.81 0.42
C ALA A 177 12.87 2.77 -1.11
N CYS A 178 11.80 3.05 -1.85
CA CYS A 178 11.86 3.13 -3.31
C CYS A 178 12.89 4.14 -3.82
N ARG A 179 12.97 5.34 -3.22
CA ARG A 179 13.98 6.33 -3.61
C ARG A 179 15.41 5.84 -3.37
N ARG A 180 15.65 5.17 -2.24
CA ARG A 180 16.97 4.63 -1.90
C ARG A 180 17.37 3.48 -2.83
N LEU A 181 16.40 2.66 -3.22
CA LEU A 181 16.56 1.60 -4.21
C LEU A 181 16.56 2.09 -5.67
N ARG A 182 16.40 3.41 -5.90
CA ARG A 182 16.29 4.03 -7.23
C ARG A 182 15.14 3.48 -8.10
N LEU A 183 14.09 2.97 -7.46
CA LEU A 183 12.88 2.52 -8.14
C LEU A 183 12.07 3.70 -8.68
N ALA A 184 11.37 3.46 -9.80
CA ALA A 184 10.62 4.48 -10.50
C ALA A 184 9.35 4.95 -9.76
N GLY A 185 8.84 4.11 -8.85
CA GLY A 185 7.61 4.34 -8.13
C GLY A 185 7.20 3.20 -7.20
N VAL A 186 6.01 3.38 -6.63
CA VAL A 186 5.26 2.35 -5.90
C VAL A 186 4.02 2.03 -6.70
N ILE A 187 3.70 0.76 -6.91
CA ILE A 187 2.49 0.33 -7.62
C ILE A 187 1.68 -0.62 -6.74
N SER A 188 0.36 -0.52 -6.81
CA SER A 188 -0.57 -1.36 -6.07
C SER A 188 -1.88 -1.46 -6.85
N VAL A 189 -2.64 -2.51 -6.60
CA VAL A 189 -3.96 -2.75 -7.19
C VAL A 189 -4.98 -2.70 -6.07
N PRO A 190 -5.86 -1.68 -6.01
CA PRO A 190 -6.81 -1.54 -4.93
C PRO A 190 -7.97 -2.52 -5.13
N GLU A 191 -8.09 -3.49 -4.23
CA GLU A 191 -9.18 -4.49 -4.28
C GLU A 191 -10.57 -3.89 -4.05
N TYR A 192 -10.66 -2.74 -3.37
CA TYR A 192 -11.90 -2.06 -3.03
C TYR A 192 -11.82 -0.56 -3.29
N PHE A 193 -12.97 0.08 -3.46
CA PHE A 193 -13.08 1.53 -3.64
C PHE A 193 -12.38 2.33 -2.53
N HIS A 194 -12.60 1.98 -1.25
CA HIS A 194 -11.93 2.68 -0.14
C HIS A 194 -10.41 2.61 -0.20
N ASN A 195 -9.84 1.52 -0.71
CA ASN A 195 -8.38 1.39 -0.87
C ASN A 195 -7.87 2.41 -1.89
N ALA A 196 -8.54 2.54 -3.03
CA ALA A 196 -8.20 3.56 -4.03
C ALA A 196 -8.42 4.98 -3.47
N GLN A 197 -9.54 5.20 -2.79
CA GLN A 197 -9.96 6.52 -2.36
C GLN A 197 -9.12 7.08 -1.20
N MET A 198 -8.83 6.27 -0.17
CA MET A 198 -8.06 6.72 1.00
C MET A 198 -6.65 7.21 0.63
N TYR A 199 -6.07 6.62 -0.42
CA TYR A 199 -4.70 6.92 -0.85
C TYR A 199 -4.62 7.76 -2.12
N SER A 200 -5.75 8.23 -2.67
CA SER A 200 -5.87 9.04 -3.89
C SER A 200 -5.06 10.34 -3.93
N ARG A 201 -4.61 10.85 -2.77
CA ARG A 201 -3.69 12.01 -2.72
C ARG A 201 -2.28 11.69 -3.18
N ALA A 202 -1.89 10.42 -3.17
CA ALA A 202 -0.55 9.96 -3.51
C ALA A 202 -0.56 8.96 -4.67
N PHE A 203 -1.55 8.07 -4.68
CA PHE A 203 -1.79 7.12 -5.76
C PHE A 203 -2.74 7.70 -6.80
N MET A 204 -2.41 7.48 -8.06
CA MET A 204 -3.24 7.78 -9.22
C MET A 204 -3.29 6.54 -10.10
N PHE A 205 -4.45 6.22 -10.67
CA PHE A 205 -4.53 5.13 -11.65
C PHE A 205 -3.71 5.45 -12.89
N ILE A 206 -2.96 4.46 -13.38
CA ILE A 206 -2.15 4.61 -14.60
C ILE A 206 -3.08 4.87 -15.78
N ASP A 207 -4.19 4.15 -15.89
CA ASP A 207 -5.24 4.46 -16.85
C ASP A 207 -6.04 5.71 -16.40
N PRO A 208 -6.08 6.80 -17.20
CA PRO A 208 -6.91 7.94 -16.87
C PRO A 208 -8.42 7.63 -16.81
N ASP A 209 -8.91 6.61 -17.51
CA ASP A 209 -10.33 6.21 -17.46
C ASP A 209 -10.69 5.69 -16.06
N SER A 210 -9.88 4.78 -15.53
CA SER A 210 -9.97 4.27 -14.15
C SER A 210 -9.90 5.37 -13.10
N GLU A 211 -9.00 6.35 -13.28
CA GLU A 211 -8.92 7.52 -12.40
C GLU A 211 -10.19 8.39 -12.48
N GLY A 212 -10.73 8.58 -13.69
CA GLY A 212 -11.99 9.27 -13.94
C GLY A 212 -13.19 8.59 -13.28
N LYS A 213 -13.32 7.27 -13.43
CA LYS A 213 -14.35 6.46 -12.75
C LYS A 213 -14.30 6.61 -11.23
N ARG A 214 -13.11 6.49 -10.63
CA ARG A 214 -12.95 6.69 -9.18
C ARG A 214 -13.43 8.08 -8.73
N ARG A 215 -13.13 9.12 -9.51
CA ARG A 215 -13.57 10.50 -9.23
C ARG A 215 -15.06 10.69 -9.40
N ALA A 216 -15.66 10.11 -10.44
CA ALA A 216 -17.10 10.13 -10.65
C ALA A 216 -17.85 9.44 -9.51
N ILE A 217 -17.40 8.26 -9.05
CA ILE A 217 -17.96 7.59 -7.86
C ILE A 217 -17.91 8.52 -6.64
N TRP A 218 -16.77 9.18 -6.41
CA TRP A 218 -16.63 10.13 -5.31
C TRP A 218 -17.58 11.32 -5.45
N ARG A 219 -17.69 11.90 -6.65
CA ARG A 219 -18.59 13.03 -6.94
C ARG A 219 -20.05 12.65 -6.68
N ASP A 220 -20.48 11.48 -7.16
CA ASP A 220 -21.90 11.14 -7.21
C ASP A 220 -22.42 10.50 -5.93
N LEU A 221 -21.61 9.70 -5.23
CA LEU A 221 -22.11 8.89 -4.10
C LEU A 221 -21.70 9.42 -2.72
N MET A 222 -20.71 10.31 -2.63
CA MET A 222 -20.26 10.82 -1.31
C MET A 222 -21.13 11.94 -0.77
N ASP A 223 -22.02 12.53 -1.59
CA ASP A 223 -23.03 13.47 -1.13
C ASP A 223 -24.21 12.68 -0.55
N GLY A 224 -24.12 12.37 0.76
CA GLY A 224 -25.15 11.62 1.50
C GLY A 224 -24.69 10.27 2.06
N LEU A 225 -23.57 9.72 1.59
CA LEU A 225 -22.95 8.51 2.15
C LEU A 225 -21.53 8.76 2.64
N ASN A 226 -21.15 8.05 3.70
CA ASN A 226 -19.74 7.97 4.10
C ASN A 226 -18.97 6.93 3.26
N LEU A 227 -17.64 6.98 3.32
CA LEU A 227 -16.76 6.11 2.54
C LEU A 227 -17.05 4.61 2.74
N ALA A 228 -17.41 4.20 3.96
CA ALA A 228 -17.71 2.81 4.28
C ALA A 228 -19.00 2.35 3.61
N ASN A 229 -20.05 3.18 3.67
CA ASN A 229 -21.32 2.92 3.01
C ASN A 229 -21.14 2.81 1.49
N VAL A 230 -20.40 3.74 0.86
CA VAL A 230 -20.12 3.66 -0.59
C VAL A 230 -19.37 2.37 -0.93
N SER A 231 -18.35 2.02 -0.15
CA SER A 231 -17.57 0.80 -0.41
C SER A 231 -18.40 -0.47 -0.27
N TRP A 232 -19.24 -0.56 0.76
CA TRP A 232 -20.15 -1.69 0.93
C TRP A 232 -21.26 -1.72 -0.11
N ALA A 233 -21.79 -0.57 -0.52
CA ALA A 233 -22.79 -0.50 -1.57
C ALA A 233 -22.24 -1.05 -2.89
N ILE A 234 -21.00 -0.69 -3.26
CA ILE A 234 -20.31 -1.25 -4.42
C ILE A 234 -20.11 -2.76 -4.25
N GLU A 235 -19.57 -3.20 -3.11
CA GLU A 235 -19.30 -4.63 -2.83
C GLU A 235 -20.57 -5.50 -2.88
N ARG A 236 -21.70 -4.97 -2.41
CA ARG A 236 -23.00 -5.66 -2.40
C ARG A 236 -23.78 -5.51 -3.72
N GLY A 237 -23.19 -4.88 -4.74
CA GLY A 237 -23.80 -4.65 -6.04
C GLY A 237 -25.04 -3.76 -5.99
N CYS A 238 -25.03 -2.74 -5.12
CA CYS A 238 -26.11 -1.77 -4.95
C CYS A 238 -25.88 -0.48 -5.75
N VAL A 239 -24.84 -0.43 -6.59
CA VAL A 239 -24.47 0.75 -7.38
C VAL A 239 -24.68 0.45 -8.86
N TYR A 240 -25.19 1.42 -9.59
CA TYR A 240 -25.29 1.41 -11.05
C TYR A 240 -24.30 2.41 -11.66
N GLU A 241 -23.70 2.04 -12.79
CA GLU A 241 -22.90 2.90 -13.67
C GLU A 241 -23.73 3.13 -14.94
N ASN A 242 -24.12 4.38 -15.20
CA ASN A 242 -24.93 4.75 -16.37
C ASN A 242 -26.18 3.85 -16.54
N GLY A 243 -26.86 3.55 -15.43
CA GLY A 243 -28.06 2.70 -15.39
C GLY A 243 -27.82 1.19 -15.49
N LYS A 244 -26.56 0.73 -15.56
CA LYS A 244 -26.20 -0.70 -15.59
C LYS A 244 -25.55 -1.13 -14.27
N PRO A 245 -25.76 -2.37 -13.79
CA PRO A 245 -25.14 -2.82 -12.54
C PRO A 245 -23.62 -2.63 -12.58
N PHE A 246 -23.08 -1.94 -11.58
CA PHE A 246 -21.66 -1.67 -11.47
C PHE A 246 -20.96 -2.71 -10.60
N LYS A 247 -19.74 -3.09 -11.01
CA LYS A 247 -18.81 -3.87 -10.22
C LYS A 247 -17.48 -3.12 -10.17
N TRP A 248 -16.85 -3.08 -9.00
CA TRP A 248 -15.53 -2.50 -8.84
C TRP A 248 -14.53 -3.13 -9.82
N PHE A 249 -13.77 -2.28 -10.51
CA PHE A 249 -12.74 -2.69 -11.45
C PHE A 249 -11.39 -2.85 -10.75
N ILE A 250 -10.52 -3.68 -11.33
CA ILE A 250 -9.19 -3.97 -10.81
C ILE A 250 -8.18 -3.38 -11.79
N ASP A 251 -7.43 -2.38 -11.36
CA ASP A 251 -6.44 -1.69 -12.18
C ASP A 251 -5.27 -1.15 -11.35
N ASP A 252 -4.15 -0.88 -12.00
CA ASP A 252 -2.91 -0.44 -11.38
C ASP A 252 -2.98 1.06 -11.01
N GLN A 253 -2.78 1.37 -9.73
CA GLN A 253 -2.51 2.73 -9.26
C GLN A 253 -1.06 2.85 -8.80
N MET A 254 -0.49 4.06 -8.92
CA MET A 254 0.90 4.27 -8.54
C MET A 254 1.21 5.60 -7.83
N ILE A 255 2.30 5.59 -7.07
CA ILE A 255 3.02 6.77 -6.62
C ILE A 255 4.23 6.97 -7.56
N PRO A 256 4.23 7.99 -8.44
CA PRO A 256 5.35 8.27 -9.33
C PRO A 256 6.52 8.94 -8.57
N LEU A 257 7.74 8.41 -8.71
CA LEU A 257 8.94 8.97 -8.09
C LEU A 257 9.92 9.60 -9.09
N GLN A 258 10.01 9.05 -10.31
CA GLN A 258 10.79 9.64 -11.40
C GLN A 258 10.09 10.84 -12.06
N ARG A 259 10.87 11.65 -12.79
CA ARG A 259 10.43 12.96 -13.30
C ARG A 259 9.44 12.83 -14.47
N ASP A 260 9.75 11.96 -15.41
CA ASP A 260 8.92 11.59 -16.56
C ASP A 260 7.56 11.02 -16.16
N LEU A 261 7.53 10.09 -15.20
CA LEU A 261 6.28 9.54 -14.65
C LEU A 261 5.48 10.60 -13.91
N LYS A 262 6.11 11.50 -13.15
CA LYS A 262 5.39 12.64 -12.56
C LYS A 262 4.80 13.55 -13.63
N ALA A 263 5.59 13.84 -14.69
CA ALA A 263 5.15 14.65 -15.81
C ALA A 263 3.95 14.04 -16.52
N TYR A 264 3.89 12.71 -16.64
CA TYR A 264 2.73 11.97 -17.16
C TYR A 264 1.44 12.32 -16.42
N PHE A 265 1.41 12.16 -15.09
CA PHE A 265 0.21 12.43 -14.27
C PHE A 265 -0.18 13.90 -14.20
N THR A 266 0.77 14.82 -14.42
CA THR A 266 0.50 16.27 -14.48
C THR A 266 0.26 16.79 -15.90
N SER A 267 0.34 15.92 -16.92
CA SER A 267 0.18 16.34 -18.31
C SER A 267 -1.26 16.76 -18.61
N SER A 268 -1.43 17.71 -19.53
CA SER A 268 -2.75 18.11 -20.01
C SER A 268 -3.51 16.94 -20.63
N ALA A 269 -2.82 16.06 -21.36
CA ALA A 269 -3.41 14.87 -21.99
C ALA A 269 -4.01 13.92 -20.95
N TYR A 270 -3.26 13.55 -19.91
CA TYR A 270 -3.77 12.71 -18.82
C TYR A 270 -4.94 13.38 -18.11
N LEU A 271 -4.77 14.64 -17.69
CA LEU A 271 -5.79 15.36 -16.91
C LEU A 271 -7.09 15.61 -17.71
N SER A 272 -6.99 15.85 -19.02
CA SER A 272 -8.19 15.99 -19.87
C SER A 272 -8.93 14.66 -19.97
N ARG A 273 -8.23 13.55 -20.21
CA ARG A 273 -8.86 12.21 -20.25
C ARG A 273 -9.53 11.84 -18.93
N VAL A 274 -8.89 12.15 -17.80
CA VAL A 274 -9.50 11.94 -16.48
C VAL A 274 -10.79 12.73 -16.34
N ARG A 275 -10.81 14.01 -16.76
CA ARG A 275 -12.02 14.85 -16.71
C ARG A 275 -13.11 14.38 -17.66
N GLU A 276 -12.73 13.94 -18.87
CA GLU A 276 -13.65 13.37 -19.86
C GLU A 276 -14.32 12.11 -19.31
N ALA A 277 -13.53 11.16 -18.79
CA ALA A 277 -14.05 9.95 -18.16
C ALA A 277 -14.91 10.28 -16.94
N GLU A 278 -14.44 11.17 -16.05
CA GLU A 278 -15.23 11.62 -14.90
C GLU A 278 -16.59 12.19 -15.32
N ALA A 279 -16.66 13.01 -16.38
CA ALA A 279 -17.91 13.56 -16.89
C ALA A 279 -18.81 12.54 -17.60
N GLN A 280 -18.23 11.50 -18.19
CA GLN A 280 -18.95 10.46 -18.93
C GLN A 280 -19.69 9.47 -18.03
N TYR A 281 -19.19 9.23 -16.81
CA TYR A 281 -19.77 8.26 -15.89
C TYR A 281 -20.65 8.93 -14.85
N LEU A 282 -21.87 8.40 -14.70
CA LEU A 282 -22.80 8.70 -13.62
C LEU A 282 -22.99 7.45 -12.77
N TYR A 283 -22.78 7.58 -11.47
CA TYR A 283 -23.01 6.51 -10.50
C TYR A 283 -24.24 6.80 -9.65
N THR A 284 -25.14 5.83 -9.53
CA THR A 284 -26.33 5.96 -8.69
C THR A 284 -26.47 4.80 -7.73
N LEU A 285 -27.10 5.06 -6.59
CA LEU A 285 -27.39 4.07 -5.57
C LEU A 285 -28.78 3.48 -5.78
N ASP A 286 -28.89 2.16 -5.74
CA ASP A 286 -30.16 1.48 -5.52
C ASP A 286 -30.55 1.60 -4.05
N GLU A 287 -31.29 2.63 -3.68
CA GLU A 287 -31.64 2.91 -2.28
C GLU A 287 -32.37 1.74 -1.62
N LYS A 288 -33.35 1.13 -2.31
CA LYS A 288 -34.14 0.01 -1.78
C LYS A 288 -33.26 -1.21 -1.53
N ARG A 289 -32.40 -1.56 -2.49
CA ARG A 289 -31.47 -2.67 -2.34
C ARG A 289 -30.44 -2.36 -1.26
N TRP A 290 -29.93 -1.14 -1.20
CA TRP A 290 -28.97 -0.70 -0.20
C TRP A 290 -29.54 -0.77 1.21
N GLU A 291 -30.75 -0.28 1.46
CA GLU A 291 -31.42 -0.36 2.76
C GLU A 291 -31.55 -1.80 3.26
N LYS A 292 -31.88 -2.73 2.35
CA LYS A 292 -31.96 -4.16 2.67
C LYS A 292 -30.58 -4.75 2.98
N GLN A 293 -29.58 -4.45 2.16
CA GLN A 293 -28.22 -5.00 2.29
C GLN A 293 -27.48 -4.43 3.51
N ARG A 294 -27.68 -3.14 3.83
CA ARG A 294 -27.04 -2.46 4.95
C ARG A 294 -27.39 -3.10 6.30
N LYS A 295 -28.62 -3.60 6.45
CA LYS A 295 -29.08 -4.34 7.65
C LYS A 295 -28.38 -5.69 7.85
N GLN A 296 -27.74 -6.21 6.80
CA GLN A 296 -27.04 -7.51 6.79
C GLN A 296 -25.51 -7.35 6.82
N LEU A 297 -25.02 -6.11 6.97
CA LEU A 297 -23.59 -5.90 7.13
C LEU A 297 -23.11 -6.52 8.45
N PRO A 298 -21.85 -6.97 8.51
CA PRO A 298 -21.27 -7.43 9.76
C PRO A 298 -21.46 -6.36 10.84
N ALA A 299 -21.89 -6.79 12.04
CA ALA A 299 -22.08 -5.87 13.16
C ALA A 299 -20.80 -5.08 13.46
N GLU A 300 -21.00 -3.82 13.89
CA GLU A 300 -19.95 -2.91 14.37
C GLU A 300 -19.29 -3.43 15.65
#